data_AF-A0A258EXH7-F1
#
_entry.id   AF-A0A258EXH7-F1
#
_cell.length_a   1.000
_cell.length_b   1.000
_cell.length_c   1.000
_cell.angle_alpha   90.00
_cell.angle_beta   90.00
_cell.angle_gamma   90.00
#
_symmetry.space_group_name_H-M   'P 1'
#
loop_
_entity.id
_entity.type
_entity.pdbx_description
1 polymer ?
#
loop_
_entity_poly.entity_id
_entity_poly.type
_entity_poly.pdbx_seq_one_letter_code
_entity_poly.pdbx_strand_id
1 'polypeptide(L)'
;MRYLTARKRAEGRGAAGSATEHHWSMTISSVGLAFLVPSWLYVFGSALGESRTVVLETFARPFPAIVTALVLVVGMRLGCLNHALLTAEAIAARG
;
A
#
# COMPACT_ATOMS: atom_id res chain seq x y z
N MET A 1 29.85 3.68 34.99
CA MET A 1 29.01 4.76 34.41
C MET A 1 29.22 4.77 32.90
N ARG A 2 28.17 4.65 32.09
CA ARG A 2 28.27 4.61 30.62
C ARG A 2 28.20 6.03 30.07
N TYR A 3 29.32 6.58 29.63
CA TYR A 3 29.36 7.90 29.00
C TYR A 3 28.67 7.83 27.63
N LEU A 4 27.48 8.44 27.53
CA LEU A 4 26.80 8.72 26.27
C LEU A 4 27.22 10.11 25.81
N THR A 5 27.85 10.20 24.65
CA THR A 5 28.26 11.47 24.02
C THR A 5 27.02 12.31 23.67
N ALA A 6 27.17 13.64 23.65
CA ALA A 6 26.07 14.57 23.39
C ALA A 6 25.30 14.25 22.08
N ARG A 7 26.02 13.82 21.05
CA ARG A 7 25.46 13.33 19.76
C ARG A 7 24.48 12.17 19.95
N LYS A 8 24.89 11.11 20.68
CA LYS A 8 24.04 9.93 20.93
C LYS A 8 22.81 10.24 21.79
N ARG A 9 22.83 11.36 22.53
CA ARG A 9 21.71 11.85 23.33
C ARG A 9 20.75 12.74 22.52
N ALA A 10 21.23 13.33 21.44
CA ALA A 10 20.47 14.18 20.53
C ALA A 10 19.87 13.40 19.34
N GLU A 11 20.49 12.29 18.93
CA GLU A 11 19.94 11.36 17.93
C GLU A 11 18.57 10.83 18.43
N GLY A 12 17.49 11.18 17.72
CA GLY A 12 16.10 10.83 18.08
C GLY A 12 15.31 11.88 18.88
N ARG A 13 15.93 13.00 19.31
CA ARG A 13 15.26 14.09 20.05
C ARG A 13 14.99 15.37 19.24
N GLY A 14 15.12 15.33 17.91
CA GLY A 14 14.72 16.43 17.03
C GLY A 14 13.21 16.66 17.05
N ALA A 15 12.75 17.89 16.84
CA ALA A 15 11.35 18.32 16.97
C ALA A 15 10.33 17.52 16.10
N ALA A 16 10.80 16.73 15.14
CA ALA A 16 9.97 15.87 14.28
C ALA A 16 10.22 14.35 14.44
N GLY A 17 11.18 13.92 15.27
CA GLY A 17 11.44 12.51 15.61
C GLY A 17 11.45 11.52 14.42
N SER A 18 10.95 10.29 14.68
CA SER A 18 10.65 9.26 13.66
C SER A 18 9.32 9.50 12.93
N ALA A 19 8.56 10.54 13.31
CA ALA A 19 7.26 10.81 12.75
C ALA A 19 7.35 11.20 11.26
N THR A 20 8.44 11.86 10.86
CA THR A 20 8.65 12.25 9.45
C THR A 20 8.87 11.04 8.53
N GLU A 21 9.59 10.01 8.97
CA GLU A 21 9.80 8.80 8.16
C GLU A 21 8.50 8.01 7.98
N HIS A 22 7.73 7.87 9.05
CA HIS A 22 6.42 7.21 8.98
C HIS A 22 5.44 7.98 8.09
N HIS A 23 5.38 9.31 8.27
CA HIS A 23 4.54 10.18 7.45
C HIS A 23 4.96 10.17 5.97
N TRP A 24 6.27 10.12 5.70
CA TRP A 24 6.80 10.01 4.35
C TRP A 24 6.39 8.69 3.67
N SER A 25 6.54 7.56 4.36
CA SER A 25 6.11 6.24 3.86
C SER A 25 4.59 6.19 3.60
N MET A 26 3.79 6.83 4.46
CA MET A 26 2.34 6.93 4.31
C MET A 26 1.96 7.76 3.08
N THR A 27 2.64 8.89 2.84
CA THR A 27 2.43 9.73 1.66
C THR A 27 2.83 9.01 0.37
N ILE A 28 3.99 8.34 0.31
CA ILE A 28 4.41 7.56 -0.86
C ILE A 28 3.38 6.47 -1.18
N SER A 29 2.92 5.74 -0.16
CA SER A 29 1.95 4.65 -0.36
C SER A 29 0.60 5.19 -0.84
N SER A 30 0.15 6.32 -0.29
CA SER A 30 -1.09 6.99 -0.70
C SER A 30 -1.02 7.45 -2.15
N VAL A 31 0.06 8.12 -2.54
CA VAL A 31 0.26 8.58 -3.91
C VAL A 31 0.36 7.39 -4.86
N GLY A 32 1.08 6.34 -4.47
CA GLY A 32 1.18 5.10 -5.24
C GLY A 32 -0.19 4.47 -5.52
N LEU A 33 -1.04 4.31 -4.50
CA LEU A 33 -2.41 3.79 -4.70
C LEU A 33 -3.28 4.71 -5.56
N ALA A 34 -3.17 6.03 -5.37
CA ALA A 34 -3.97 7.01 -6.10
C ALA A 34 -3.73 6.94 -7.61
N PHE A 35 -2.54 6.53 -8.05
CA PHE A 35 -2.25 6.27 -9.47
C PHE A 35 -2.52 4.82 -9.88
N LEU A 36 -2.18 3.85 -9.02
CA LEU A 36 -2.32 2.42 -9.33
C LEU A 36 -3.77 2.05 -9.64
N VAL A 37 -4.73 2.52 -8.84
CA VAL A 37 -6.14 2.14 -8.95
C VAL A 37 -6.77 2.66 -10.26
N PRO A 38 -6.69 3.97 -10.61
CA PRO A 38 -7.22 4.46 -11.88
C PRO A 38 -6.55 3.82 -13.10
N SER A 39 -5.22 3.64 -13.08
CA SER A 39 -4.52 2.95 -14.17
C SER A 39 -5.01 1.52 -14.35
N TRP A 40 -5.22 0.78 -13.26
CA TRP A 40 -5.76 -0.58 -13.34
C TRP A 40 -7.21 -0.59 -13.83
N LEU A 41 -8.07 0.30 -13.35
CA LEU A 41 -9.45 0.41 -13.80
C LEU A 41 -9.56 0.73 -15.29
N TYR A 42 -8.67 1.56 -15.82
CA TYR A 42 -8.60 1.83 -17.25
C TYR A 42 -8.22 0.58 -18.04
N VAL A 43 -7.16 -0.13 -17.64
CA VAL A 43 -6.70 -1.36 -18.31
C VAL A 43 -7.78 -2.45 -18.26
N PHE A 44 -8.30 -2.73 -17.07
CA PHE A 44 -9.34 -3.75 -16.88
C PHE A 44 -10.63 -3.36 -17.58
N GLY A 45 -11.04 -2.10 -17.46
CA GLY A 45 -12.22 -1.55 -18.12
C GLY A 45 -12.15 -1.63 -19.65
N SER A 46 -10.98 -1.35 -20.24
CA SER A 46 -10.79 -1.48 -21.69
C SER A 46 -10.82 -2.92 -22.19
N ALA A 47 -10.57 -3.90 -21.32
CA ALA A 47 -10.66 -5.32 -21.64
C ALA A 47 -12.07 -5.90 -21.40
N LEU A 48 -12.95 -5.20 -20.67
CA LEU A 48 -14.32 -5.66 -20.42
C LEU A 48 -15.18 -5.52 -21.68
N GLY A 49 -15.78 -6.63 -22.12
CA GLY A 49 -16.62 -6.66 -23.33
C GLY A 49 -15.86 -7.02 -24.61
N GLU A 50 -14.53 -7.13 -24.53
CA GLU A 50 -13.68 -7.57 -25.64
C GLU A 50 -13.67 -9.09 -25.81
N SER A 51 -13.24 -9.54 -26.99
CA SER A 51 -13.09 -10.97 -27.28
C SER A 51 -11.96 -11.61 -26.45
N ARG A 52 -12.07 -12.93 -26.18
CA ARG A 52 -11.06 -13.67 -25.39
C ARG A 52 -9.64 -13.48 -25.91
N THR A 53 -9.45 -13.42 -27.22
CA THR A 53 -8.14 -13.22 -27.85
C THR A 53 -7.56 -11.85 -27.54
N VAL A 54 -8.39 -10.79 -27.60
CA VAL A 54 -7.98 -9.40 -27.28
C VAL A 54 -7.68 -9.24 -25.80
N VAL A 55 -8.45 -9.90 -24.93
CA VAL A 55 -8.19 -9.93 -23.49
C VAL A 55 -6.84 -10.59 -23.20
N LEU A 56 -6.58 -11.76 -23.78
CA LEU A 56 -5.29 -12.44 -23.62
C LEU A 56 -4.12 -11.60 -24.15
N GLU A 57 -4.29 -10.94 -25.29
CA GLU A 57 -3.25 -10.05 -25.82
C GLU A 57 -2.97 -8.88 -24.88
N THR A 58 -4.02 -8.28 -24.30
CA THR A 58 -3.90 -7.18 -23.33
C THR A 58 -3.15 -7.61 -22.07
N PHE A 59 -3.53 -8.75 -21.47
CA PHE A 59 -2.90 -9.24 -20.25
C PHE A 59 -1.56 -9.95 -20.47
N ALA A 60 -1.22 -10.34 -21.70
CA ALA A 60 0.11 -10.82 -22.06
C ALA A 60 1.16 -9.70 -22.08
N ARG A 61 0.73 -8.42 -22.19
CA ARG A 61 1.64 -7.28 -22.12
C ARG A 61 2.16 -7.09 -20.69
N PRO A 62 3.46 -6.76 -20.53
CA PRO A 62 4.09 -6.71 -19.21
C PRO A 62 3.50 -5.64 -18.28
N PHE A 63 3.10 -4.49 -18.83
CA PHE A 63 2.54 -3.40 -18.02
C PHE A 63 1.18 -3.75 -17.39
N PRO A 64 0.14 -4.16 -18.15
CA PRO A 64 -1.12 -4.67 -17.60
C PRO A 64 -0.94 -5.81 -16.59
N ALA A 65 -0.02 -6.74 -16.87
CA ALA A 65 0.26 -7.88 -15.98
C ALA A 65 0.81 -7.42 -14.62
N ILE A 66 1.81 -6.54 -14.61
CA ILE A 66 2.42 -6.01 -13.37
C ILE A 66 1.41 -5.21 -12.57
N VAL A 67 0.66 -4.30 -13.21
CA VAL A 67 -0.35 -3.48 -12.53
C VAL A 67 -1.42 -4.36 -11.89
N THR A 68 -1.89 -5.39 -12.60
CA THR A 68 -2.86 -6.35 -12.07
C THR A 68 -2.30 -7.15 -10.89
N ALA A 69 -1.07 -7.65 -11.00
CA ALA A 69 -0.41 -8.36 -9.90
C ALA A 69 -0.25 -7.46 -8.65
N LEU A 70 0.15 -6.21 -8.82
CA LEU A 70 0.27 -5.24 -7.73
C LEU A 70 -1.08 -4.98 -7.06
N VAL A 71 -2.15 -4.77 -7.84
CA VAL A 71 -3.50 -4.58 -7.30
C VAL A 71 -3.98 -5.79 -6.50
N LEU A 72 -3.73 -7.01 -6.99
CA LEU A 72 -4.09 -8.23 -6.27
C LEU A 72 -3.34 -8.37 -4.94
N VAL A 73 -2.02 -8.16 -4.94
CA VAL A 73 -1.20 -8.29 -3.73
C VAL A 73 -1.54 -7.19 -2.70
N VAL A 74 -1.61 -5.94 -3.14
CA VAL A 74 -1.93 -4.81 -2.26
C VAL A 74 -3.36 -4.88 -1.75
N GLY A 75 -4.32 -5.23 -2.62
CA GLY A 75 -5.71 -5.41 -2.26
C GLY A 75 -5.92 -6.52 -1.24
N MET A 76 -5.27 -7.67 -1.43
CA MET A 76 -5.29 -8.77 -0.46
C MET A 76 -4.71 -8.33 0.88
N ARG A 77 -3.52 -7.70 0.87
CA ARG A 77 -2.87 -7.21 2.09
C ARG A 77 -3.76 -6.22 2.84
N LEU A 78 -4.32 -5.24 2.15
CA LEU A 78 -5.16 -4.21 2.75
C LEU A 78 -6.47 -4.79 3.30
N GLY A 79 -7.13 -5.68 2.54
CA GLY A 79 -8.36 -6.34 2.96
C GLY A 79 -8.15 -7.20 4.22
N CYS A 80 -7.07 -7.98 4.28
CA CYS A 80 -6.73 -8.79 5.46
C CYS A 80 -6.46 -7.92 6.70
N LEU A 81 -5.67 -6.86 6.56
CA LEU A 81 -5.37 -5.94 7.67
C LEU A 81 -6.63 -5.24 8.19
N ASN A 82 -7.47 -4.73 7.30
CA ASN A 82 -8.71 -4.06 7.68
C ASN A 82 -9.67 -5.02 8.40
N HIS A 83 -9.83 -6.24 7.88
CA HIS A 83 -10.66 -7.26 8.52
C HIS A 83 -10.14 -7.65 9.91
N ALA A 84 -8.82 -7.84 10.06
CA ALA A 84 -8.22 -8.18 11.35
C ALA A 84 -8.44 -7.07 12.39
N LEU A 85 -8.29 -5.80 12.00
CA LEU A 85 -8.54 -4.64 12.86
C LEU A 85 -10.00 -4.55 13.29
N LEU A 86 -10.95 -4.66 12.34
CA LEU A 86 -12.38 -4.67 12.64
C LEU A 86 -12.77 -5.82 13.57
N THR A 87 -12.13 -6.98 13.41
CA THR A 87 -12.35 -8.13 14.30
C THR A 87 -11.85 -7.83 15.72
N ALA A 88 -10.68 -7.20 15.86
CA ALA A 88 -10.12 -6.83 17.16
C ALA A 88 -10.98 -5.77 17.88
N GLU A 89 -11.42 -4.73 17.16
CA GLU A 89 -12.33 -3.70 17.65
C GLU A 89 -13.66 -4.31 18.11
N ALA A 90 -14.24 -5.22 17.33
CA ALA A 90 -15.49 -5.90 17.67
C ALA A 90 -15.38 -6.79 18.93
N ILE A 91 -14.20 -7.35 19.19
CA ILE A 91 -13.92 -8.11 20.43
C ILE A 91 -13.76 -7.15 21.61
N ALA A 92 -13.01 -6.05 21.43
CA ALA A 92 -12.79 -5.04 22.46
C ALA A 92 -14.10 -4.34 22.89
N ALA A 93 -15.02 -4.09 21.95
CA ALA A 93 -16.32 -3.48 22.25
C ALA A 93 -17.33 -4.42 22.92
N ARG A 94 -17.04 -5.73 22.99
CA ARG A 94 -17.90 -6.74 23.63
C ARG A 94 -17.49 -7.09 25.07
N GLY A 95 -16.34 -6.63 25.54
CA GLY A 95 -15.85 -6.81 26.92
C GLY A 95 -15.97 -5.54 27.74
#